data_AF-A0AAW0MHQ7-F1
#
_entry.id   AF-A0AAW0MHQ7-F1
#
_cell.length_a   1.000
_cell.length_b   1.000
_cell.length_c   1.000
_cell.angle_alpha   90.00
_cell.angle_beta   90.00
_cell.angle_gamma   90.00
#
_symmetry.space_group_name_H-M   'P 1'
#
loop_
_entity.id
_entity.type
_entity.pdbx_description
1 polymer ?
#
loop_
_entity_poly.entity_id
_entity_poly.type
_entity_poly.pdbx_seq_one_letter_code
_entity_poly.pdbx_strand_id
1 'polypeptide(L)'
;MNLNNEGPVEKGGQPETQGAGGEESKAQLMEEAKKREDNLNESSQQIKDSLRNKEERIEELEEALRESVQITAEREVVLAQEEHARTHAEKQVEDLLLAMEKVKQELEVMKAKLSSTQLSLAEKENHLTALRAERRKHLEEVLEMKQEALLAAISEKDANIALLELSSSKKKKTQEEVAALKREKDSLVQQLKQQTQNRMKLMSDNYDDDHLKVATPNPEPPNHKPSPDQILSTLLDLNQNRSKLKLYISHLTSLCQERDPIILQDFAPPPSYHRSDSASWHSQVHSMTHEQLEAELALCEREGAELQEYANQVLQQIADRCPDILEQVVNALEDSS
;
A
#
# COMPACT_ATOMS: atom_id res chain seq x y z
N MET A 1 123.79 -70.08 -26.94
CA MET A 1 124.01 -71.52 -27.14
C MET A 1 123.35 -71.90 -28.46
N ASN A 2 124.15 -72.12 -29.49
CA ASN A 2 124.07 -73.21 -30.48
C ASN A 2 122.72 -73.92 -30.69
N LEU A 3 122.10 -73.77 -31.88
CA LEU A 3 122.06 -74.79 -32.96
C LEU A 3 120.95 -74.48 -34.00
N ASN A 4 121.36 -74.37 -35.27
CA ASN A 4 120.83 -74.95 -36.52
C ASN A 4 119.30 -75.17 -36.65
N ASN A 5 118.66 -74.89 -37.79
CA ASN A 5 119.03 -75.43 -39.10
C ASN A 5 118.36 -74.71 -40.28
N GLU A 6 119.09 -74.61 -41.39
CA GLU A 6 118.75 -74.11 -42.74
C GLU A 6 117.69 -75.02 -43.42
N GLY A 7 116.71 -74.48 -44.15
CA GLY A 7 116.66 -74.40 -45.62
C GLY A 7 116.02 -75.65 -46.28
N PRO A 8 115.53 -75.64 -47.54
CA PRO A 8 115.65 -74.62 -48.57
C PRO A 8 114.35 -74.31 -49.38
N VAL A 9 114.56 -73.38 -50.31
CA VAL A 9 113.68 -72.77 -51.31
C VAL A 9 113.65 -73.63 -52.59
N GLU A 10 112.49 -73.72 -53.28
CA GLU A 10 112.25 -73.26 -54.67
C GLU A 10 111.27 -74.10 -55.55
N LYS A 11 110.33 -73.35 -56.17
CA LYS A 11 109.74 -73.43 -57.53
C LYS A 11 108.81 -74.58 -57.99
N GLY A 12 107.65 -74.13 -58.51
CA GLY A 12 107.17 -74.54 -59.84
C GLY A 12 105.66 -74.84 -59.94
N GLY A 13 104.95 -74.10 -60.81
CA GLY A 13 103.72 -74.58 -61.46
C GLY A 13 102.44 -73.76 -61.24
N GLN A 14 102.13 -72.87 -62.20
CA GLN A 14 100.75 -72.53 -62.63
C GLN A 14 100.14 -73.73 -63.39
N PRO A 15 98.80 -73.92 -63.55
CA PRO A 15 97.89 -72.91 -64.15
C PRO A 15 96.39 -72.88 -63.71
N GLU A 16 95.70 -71.80 -64.14
CA GLU A 16 94.30 -71.68 -64.62
C GLU A 16 93.12 -72.17 -63.74
N THR A 17 91.95 -71.52 -63.58
CA THR A 17 91.20 -70.46 -64.30
C THR A 17 89.99 -69.99 -63.42
N GLN A 18 89.36 -68.87 -63.83
CA GLN A 18 87.99 -68.39 -63.54
C GLN A 18 87.76 -67.45 -62.34
N GLY A 19 87.21 -66.25 -62.61
CA GLY A 19 86.74 -65.34 -61.55
C GLY A 19 86.24 -63.94 -61.97
N ALA A 20 86.03 -63.63 -63.25
CA ALA A 20 85.61 -62.28 -63.67
C ALA A 20 84.11 -61.96 -63.48
N GLY A 21 83.29 -62.89 -62.96
CA GLY A 21 81.87 -62.67 -62.64
C GLY A 21 81.57 -62.40 -61.16
N GLY A 22 82.59 -62.44 -60.29
CA GLY A 22 82.41 -62.36 -58.84
C GLY A 22 82.29 -60.94 -58.28
N GLU A 23 82.92 -59.95 -58.91
CA GLU A 23 83.01 -58.59 -58.35
C GLU A 23 81.76 -57.74 -58.62
N GLU A 24 81.16 -57.81 -59.83
CA GLU A 24 79.88 -57.15 -60.13
C GLU A 24 78.71 -57.77 -59.35
N SER A 25 78.69 -59.10 -59.21
CA SER A 25 77.68 -59.82 -58.43
C SER A 25 77.77 -59.48 -56.94
N LYS A 26 79.00 -59.35 -56.40
CA LYS A 26 79.22 -58.94 -55.01
C LYS A 26 78.84 -57.47 -54.76
N ALA A 27 79.06 -56.58 -55.73
CA ALA A 27 78.64 -55.19 -55.65
C ALA A 27 77.11 -55.04 -55.68
N GLN A 28 76.42 -55.79 -56.57
CA GLN A 28 74.96 -55.83 -56.62
C GLN A 28 74.34 -56.38 -55.33
N LEU A 29 74.91 -57.44 -54.75
CA LEU A 29 74.45 -57.98 -53.47
C LEU A 29 74.62 -56.99 -52.31
N MET A 30 75.70 -56.20 -52.30
CA MET A 30 75.93 -55.14 -51.32
C MET A 30 74.95 -53.97 -51.52
N GLU A 31 74.64 -53.61 -52.77
CA GLU A 31 73.66 -52.57 -53.09
C GLU A 31 72.22 -53.00 -52.73
N GLU A 32 71.84 -54.25 -53.00
CA GLU A 32 70.57 -54.83 -52.58
C GLU A 32 70.46 -54.95 -51.05
N ALA A 33 71.54 -55.34 -50.36
CA ALA A 33 71.59 -55.38 -48.90
C ALA A 33 71.44 -53.98 -48.29
N LYS A 34 72.12 -52.97 -48.85
CA LYS A 34 72.00 -51.58 -48.43
C LYS A 34 70.59 -51.04 -48.67
N LYS A 35 70.00 -51.29 -49.84
CA LYS A 35 68.62 -50.89 -50.13
C LYS A 35 67.60 -51.57 -49.21
N ARG A 36 67.85 -52.84 -48.85
CA ARG A 36 67.04 -53.58 -47.88
C ARG A 36 67.18 -53.01 -46.47
N GLU A 37 68.40 -52.61 -46.09
CA GLU A 37 68.68 -51.93 -44.83
C GLU A 37 68.02 -50.56 -44.77
N ASP A 38 68.13 -49.75 -45.83
CA ASP A 38 67.49 -48.43 -45.94
C ASP A 38 65.95 -48.56 -45.85
N ASN A 39 65.35 -49.54 -46.55
CA ASN A 39 63.92 -49.82 -46.46
C ASN A 39 63.48 -50.29 -45.05
N LEU A 40 64.30 -51.12 -44.38
CA LEU A 40 64.04 -51.56 -43.01
C LEU A 40 64.18 -50.40 -42.02
N ASN A 41 65.14 -49.51 -42.24
CA ASN A 41 65.37 -48.32 -41.43
C ASN A 41 64.23 -47.31 -41.61
N GLU A 42 63.76 -47.10 -42.84
CA GLU A 42 62.58 -46.28 -43.16
C GLU A 42 61.30 -46.87 -42.52
N SER A 43 61.07 -48.18 -42.63
CA SER A 43 59.93 -48.84 -41.97
C SER A 43 60.02 -48.75 -40.44
N SER A 44 61.21 -48.90 -39.86
CA SER A 44 61.43 -48.73 -38.42
C SER A 44 61.15 -47.29 -37.97
N GLN A 45 61.59 -46.30 -38.76
CA GLN A 45 61.33 -44.89 -38.50
C GLN A 45 59.83 -44.59 -38.56
N GLN A 46 59.12 -45.09 -39.57
CA GLN A 46 57.68 -44.91 -39.70
C GLN A 46 56.89 -45.52 -38.52
N ILE A 47 57.32 -46.68 -37.99
CA ILE A 47 56.72 -47.28 -36.80
C ILE A 47 56.99 -46.43 -35.54
N LYS A 48 58.22 -45.92 -35.37
CA LYS A 48 58.56 -45.03 -34.26
C LYS A 48 57.74 -43.74 -34.29
N ASP A 49 57.62 -43.13 -35.47
CA ASP A 49 56.81 -41.92 -35.66
C ASP A 49 55.32 -42.20 -35.40
N SER A 50 54.80 -43.35 -35.86
CA SER A 50 53.42 -43.76 -35.57
C SER A 50 53.18 -44.01 -34.07
N LEU A 51 54.14 -44.62 -33.37
CA LEU A 51 54.06 -44.85 -31.93
C LEU A 51 54.04 -43.52 -31.17
N ARG A 52 54.94 -42.60 -31.52
CA ARG A 52 54.99 -41.27 -30.93
C ARG A 52 53.70 -40.49 -31.12
N ASN A 53 53.14 -40.49 -32.34
CA ASN A 53 51.85 -39.85 -32.60
C ASN A 53 50.70 -40.47 -31.79
N LYS A 54 50.75 -41.79 -31.55
CA LYS A 54 49.75 -42.47 -30.70
C LYS A 54 49.95 -42.13 -29.22
N GLU A 55 51.19 -42.01 -28.76
CA GLU A 55 51.51 -41.58 -27.38
C GLU A 55 51.02 -40.15 -27.13
N GLU A 56 51.31 -39.22 -28.04
CA GLU A 56 50.81 -37.83 -28.00
C GLU A 56 49.27 -37.81 -27.98
N ARG A 57 48.62 -38.64 -28.82
CA ARG A 57 47.15 -38.73 -28.84
C ARG A 57 46.57 -39.34 -27.56
N ILE A 58 47.25 -40.29 -26.92
CA ILE A 58 46.83 -40.87 -25.65
C ILE A 58 46.92 -39.80 -24.56
N GLU A 59 48.02 -39.04 -24.50
CA GLU A 59 48.21 -37.96 -23.55
C GLU A 59 47.10 -36.89 -23.65
N GLU A 60 46.76 -36.45 -24.88
CA GLU A 60 45.64 -35.53 -25.11
C GLU A 60 44.29 -36.08 -24.59
N LEU A 61 44.02 -37.37 -24.80
CA LEU A 61 42.77 -38.00 -24.36
C LEU A 61 42.73 -38.18 -22.84
N GLU A 62 43.86 -38.48 -22.22
CA GLU A 62 43.98 -38.54 -20.77
C GLU A 62 43.76 -37.16 -20.13
N GLU A 63 44.31 -36.10 -20.73
CA GLU A 63 44.10 -34.74 -20.25
C GLU A 63 42.63 -34.32 -20.39
N ALA A 64 42.02 -34.54 -21.57
CA ALA A 64 40.60 -34.27 -21.78
C ALA A 64 39.70 -35.07 -20.82
N LEU A 65 40.08 -36.29 -20.45
CA LEU A 65 39.35 -37.09 -19.46
C LEU A 65 39.49 -36.50 -18.05
N ARG A 66 40.69 -36.06 -17.66
CA ARG A 66 40.90 -35.38 -16.36
C ARG A 66 40.04 -34.12 -16.25
N GLU A 67 40.04 -33.30 -17.30
CA GLU A 67 39.20 -32.09 -17.37
C GLU A 67 37.71 -32.44 -17.30
N SER A 68 37.25 -33.45 -18.05
CA SER A 68 35.84 -33.89 -18.04
C SER A 68 35.38 -34.38 -16.66
N VAL A 69 36.24 -35.13 -15.96
CA VAL A 69 35.96 -35.59 -14.58
C VAL A 69 35.93 -34.40 -13.62
N GLN A 70 36.87 -33.46 -13.75
CA GLN A 70 36.90 -32.25 -12.92
C GLN A 70 35.63 -31.41 -13.11
N ILE A 71 35.24 -31.13 -14.36
CA ILE A 71 34.02 -30.38 -14.70
C ILE A 71 32.78 -31.08 -14.13
N THR A 72 32.73 -32.42 -14.19
CA THR A 72 31.61 -33.20 -13.66
C THR A 72 31.53 -33.06 -12.13
N ALA A 73 32.64 -33.17 -11.42
CA ALA A 73 32.68 -32.99 -9.97
C ALA A 73 32.29 -31.56 -9.55
N GLU A 74 32.79 -30.53 -10.25
CA GLU A 74 32.40 -29.14 -10.02
C GLU A 74 30.90 -28.93 -10.24
N ARG A 75 30.34 -29.52 -11.30
CA ARG A 75 28.91 -29.45 -11.60
C ARG A 75 28.05 -30.13 -10.53
N GLU A 76 28.48 -31.27 -10.00
CA GLU A 76 27.76 -31.97 -8.92
C GLU A 76 27.69 -31.12 -7.64
N VAL A 77 28.78 -30.41 -7.30
CA VAL A 77 28.79 -29.48 -6.16
C VAL A 77 27.80 -28.34 -6.38
N VAL A 78 27.79 -27.72 -7.56
CA VAL A 78 26.84 -26.67 -7.90
C VAL A 78 25.40 -27.19 -7.84
N LEU A 79 25.14 -28.39 -8.38
CA LEU A 79 23.81 -28.99 -8.34
C LEU A 79 23.32 -29.22 -6.90
N ALA A 80 24.18 -29.70 -6.00
CA ALA A 80 23.85 -29.87 -4.59
C ALA A 80 23.59 -28.53 -3.88
N GLN A 81 24.36 -27.49 -4.21
CA GLN A 81 24.14 -26.13 -3.70
C GLN A 81 22.81 -25.56 -4.18
N GLU A 82 22.50 -25.69 -5.46
CA GLU A 82 21.23 -25.26 -6.06
C GLU A 82 20.03 -26.03 -5.45
N GLU A 83 20.17 -27.33 -5.22
CA GLU A 83 19.12 -28.12 -4.55
C GLU A 83 18.90 -27.67 -3.10
N HIS A 84 19.97 -27.33 -2.37
CA HIS A 84 19.85 -26.77 -1.03
C HIS A 84 19.20 -25.37 -1.05
N ALA A 85 19.59 -24.50 -1.98
CA ALA A 85 18.99 -23.19 -2.14
C ALA A 85 17.51 -23.28 -2.52
N ARG A 86 17.15 -24.20 -3.43
CA ARG A 86 15.77 -24.48 -3.84
C ARG A 86 14.92 -24.94 -2.67
N THR A 87 15.38 -25.94 -1.91
CA THR A 87 14.64 -26.45 -0.74
C THR A 87 14.48 -25.38 0.35
N HIS A 88 15.47 -24.52 0.53
CA HIS A 88 15.35 -23.38 1.44
C HIS A 88 14.31 -22.35 0.97
N ALA A 89 14.32 -22.01 -0.33
CA ALA A 89 13.36 -21.09 -0.93
C ALA A 89 11.92 -21.65 -0.88
N GLU A 90 11.75 -22.95 -1.15
CA GLU A 90 10.46 -23.64 -1.04
C GLU A 90 9.88 -23.52 0.36
N LYS A 91 10.70 -23.71 1.40
CA LYS A 91 10.28 -23.53 2.79
C LYS A 91 9.89 -22.08 3.11
N GLN A 92 10.66 -21.10 2.64
CA GLN A 92 10.31 -19.69 2.84
C GLN A 92 8.97 -19.34 2.19
N VAL A 93 8.70 -19.88 1.01
CA VAL A 93 7.40 -19.69 0.32
C VAL A 93 6.26 -20.32 1.12
N GLU A 94 6.44 -21.53 1.65
CA GLU A 94 5.44 -22.18 2.49
C GLU A 94 5.13 -21.37 3.76
N ASP A 95 6.16 -20.89 4.46
CA ASP A 95 6.01 -20.05 5.65
C ASP A 95 5.28 -18.74 5.34
N LEU A 96 5.59 -18.11 4.19
CA LEU A 96 4.90 -16.90 3.72
C LEU A 96 3.43 -17.17 3.36
N LEU A 97 3.13 -18.30 2.72
CA LEU A 97 1.74 -18.68 2.41
C LEU A 97 0.91 -18.89 3.68
N LEU A 98 1.49 -19.52 4.70
CA LEU A 98 0.84 -19.70 6.01
C LEU A 98 0.61 -18.35 6.71
N ALA A 99 1.60 -17.46 6.70
CA ALA A 99 1.46 -16.11 7.25
C ALA A 99 0.36 -15.32 6.52
N MET A 100 0.31 -15.40 5.19
CA MET A 100 -0.71 -14.75 4.36
C MET A 100 -2.12 -15.26 4.70
N GLU A 101 -2.29 -16.58 4.88
CA GLU A 101 -3.59 -17.16 5.25
C GLU A 101 -4.03 -16.68 6.66
N LYS A 102 -3.09 -16.55 7.60
CA LYS A 102 -3.38 -15.99 8.92
C LYS A 102 -3.85 -14.53 8.83
N VAL A 103 -3.16 -13.69 8.06
CA VAL A 103 -3.56 -12.28 7.85
C VAL A 103 -4.94 -12.19 7.20
N LYS A 104 -5.24 -13.07 6.22
CA LYS A 104 -6.55 -13.14 5.60
C LYS A 104 -7.66 -13.51 6.59
N GLN A 105 -7.41 -14.46 7.50
CA GLN A 105 -8.36 -14.80 8.56
C GLN A 105 -8.59 -13.65 9.54
N GLU A 106 -7.52 -12.96 9.95
CA GLU A 106 -7.62 -11.76 10.80
C GLU A 106 -8.42 -10.65 10.12
N LEU A 107 -8.23 -10.44 8.82
CA LEU A 107 -9.00 -9.49 8.02
C LEU A 107 -10.50 -9.83 8.02
N GLU A 108 -10.88 -11.10 7.83
CA GLU A 108 -12.28 -11.51 7.87
C GLU A 108 -12.90 -11.32 9.26
N VAL A 109 -12.15 -11.59 10.33
CA VAL A 109 -12.59 -11.29 11.70
C VAL A 109 -12.78 -9.78 11.90
N MET A 110 -11.87 -8.95 11.40
CA MET A 110 -11.99 -7.50 11.48
C MET A 110 -13.20 -6.97 10.68
N LYS A 111 -13.46 -7.49 9.48
CA LYS A 111 -14.67 -7.16 8.69
C LYS A 111 -15.95 -7.48 9.45
N ALA A 112 -16.02 -8.66 10.08
CA ALA A 112 -17.18 -9.06 10.87
C ALA A 112 -17.41 -8.13 12.07
N LYS A 113 -16.33 -7.76 12.78
CA LYS A 113 -16.39 -6.79 13.89
C LYS A 113 -16.85 -5.41 13.41
N LEU A 114 -16.30 -4.91 12.31
CA LEU A 114 -16.70 -3.63 11.72
C LEU A 114 -18.20 -3.60 11.39
N SER A 115 -18.69 -4.63 10.72
CA SER A 115 -20.12 -4.76 10.40
C SER A 115 -21.00 -4.78 11.66
N SER A 116 -20.60 -5.52 12.68
CA SER A 116 -21.32 -5.54 13.97
C SER A 116 -21.33 -4.16 14.66
N THR A 117 -20.22 -3.43 14.64
CA THR A 117 -20.14 -2.08 15.22
C THR A 117 -20.99 -1.07 14.41
N GLN A 118 -20.99 -1.17 13.09
CA GLN A 118 -21.83 -0.34 12.21
C GLN A 118 -23.32 -0.56 12.48
N LEU A 119 -23.75 -1.82 12.63
CA LEU A 119 -25.14 -2.14 12.96
C LEU A 119 -25.52 -1.56 14.33
N SER A 120 -24.66 -1.72 15.34
CA SER A 120 -24.91 -1.17 16.68
C SER A 120 -24.99 0.36 16.67
N LEU A 121 -24.15 1.04 15.86
CA LEU A 121 -24.22 2.48 15.69
C LEU A 121 -25.57 2.91 15.08
N ALA A 122 -26.01 2.25 14.00
CA ALA A 122 -27.29 2.55 13.36
C ALA A 122 -28.48 2.33 14.33
N GLU A 123 -28.45 1.29 15.15
CA GLU A 123 -29.44 1.08 16.21
C GLU A 123 -29.48 2.23 17.23
N LYS A 124 -28.31 2.74 17.63
CA LYS A 124 -28.20 3.87 18.55
C LYS A 124 -28.70 5.17 17.93
N GLU A 125 -28.42 5.41 16.65
CA GLU A 125 -28.93 6.56 15.90
C GLU A 125 -30.46 6.53 15.77
N ASN A 126 -31.02 5.35 15.47
CA ASN A 126 -32.46 5.13 15.42
C ASN A 126 -33.09 5.37 16.79
N HIS A 127 -32.48 4.85 17.87
CA HIS A 127 -32.99 5.06 19.22
C HIS A 127 -32.98 6.53 19.63
N LEU A 128 -31.91 7.24 19.30
CA LEU A 128 -31.76 8.66 19.60
C LEU A 128 -32.74 9.52 18.78
N THR A 129 -33.03 9.14 17.54
CA THR A 129 -34.08 9.76 16.72
C THR A 129 -35.46 9.55 17.34
N ALA A 130 -35.76 8.33 17.81
CA ALA A 130 -37.00 8.02 18.49
C ALA A 130 -37.16 8.83 19.79
N LEU A 131 -36.11 8.95 20.62
CA LEU A 131 -36.12 9.77 21.83
C LEU A 131 -36.32 11.27 21.52
N ARG A 132 -35.76 11.78 20.42
CA ARG A 132 -36.03 13.16 19.99
C ARG A 132 -37.50 13.36 19.61
N ALA A 133 -38.07 12.44 18.84
CA ALA A 133 -39.48 12.48 18.48
C ALA A 133 -40.39 12.40 19.72
N GLU A 134 -40.08 11.51 20.65
CA GLU A 134 -40.80 11.38 21.92
C GLU A 134 -40.72 12.66 22.75
N ARG A 135 -39.53 13.27 22.86
CA ARG A 135 -39.34 14.55 23.55
C ARG A 135 -40.19 15.67 22.92
N ARG A 136 -40.28 15.72 21.59
CA ARG A 136 -41.14 16.69 20.88
C ARG A 136 -42.61 16.48 21.22
N LYS A 137 -43.06 15.23 21.17
CA LYS A 137 -44.44 14.86 21.54
C LYS A 137 -44.77 15.28 22.98
N HIS A 138 -43.90 14.98 23.93
CA HIS A 138 -44.09 15.38 25.33
C HIS A 138 -44.13 16.91 25.49
N LEU A 139 -43.31 17.64 24.74
CA LEU A 139 -43.34 19.11 24.76
C LEU A 139 -44.69 19.65 24.25
N GLU A 140 -45.22 19.07 23.17
CA GLU A 140 -46.53 19.41 22.63
C GLU A 140 -47.65 19.15 23.63
N GLU A 141 -47.68 17.95 24.23
CA GLU A 141 -48.65 17.56 25.27
C GLU A 141 -48.61 18.52 26.48
N VAL A 142 -47.42 18.88 26.97
CA VAL A 142 -47.29 19.83 28.09
C VAL A 142 -47.79 21.22 27.73
N LEU A 143 -47.52 21.70 26.51
CA LEU A 143 -47.99 23.00 26.05
C LEU A 143 -49.51 23.02 25.86
N GLU A 144 -50.11 21.92 25.41
CA GLU A 144 -51.55 21.75 25.31
C GLU A 144 -52.21 21.75 26.71
N MET A 145 -51.72 20.95 27.65
CA MET A 145 -52.24 20.95 29.03
C MET A 145 -52.17 22.35 29.67
N LYS A 146 -51.09 23.10 29.42
CA LYS A 146 -50.97 24.48 29.92
C LYS A 146 -52.02 25.41 29.31
N GLN A 147 -52.34 25.23 28.03
CA GLN A 147 -53.38 25.99 27.34
C GLN A 147 -54.77 25.65 27.91
N GLU A 148 -55.07 24.37 28.09
CA GLU A 148 -56.33 23.90 28.68
C GLU A 148 -56.53 24.40 30.11
N ALA A 149 -55.49 24.35 30.94
CA ALA A 149 -55.53 24.85 32.32
C ALA A 149 -55.83 26.37 32.38
N LEU A 150 -55.25 27.16 31.48
CA LEU A 150 -55.53 28.60 31.37
C LEU A 150 -56.97 28.85 30.91
N LEU A 151 -57.46 28.10 29.93
CA LEU A 151 -58.84 28.20 29.45
C LEU A 151 -59.85 27.82 30.54
N ALA A 152 -59.58 26.75 31.30
CA ALA A 152 -60.42 26.33 32.42
C ALA A 152 -60.47 27.40 33.51
N ALA A 153 -59.33 28.00 33.88
CA ALA A 153 -59.29 29.08 34.85
C ALA A 153 -60.04 30.33 34.38
N ILE A 154 -59.94 30.71 33.09
CA ILE A 154 -60.73 31.81 32.52
C ILE A 154 -62.23 31.52 32.60
N SER A 155 -62.63 30.31 32.20
CA SER A 155 -64.03 29.85 32.25
C SER A 155 -64.59 29.88 33.68
N GLU A 156 -63.79 29.45 34.67
CA GLU A 156 -64.14 29.54 36.09
C GLU A 156 -64.36 31.01 36.52
N LYS A 157 -63.49 31.93 36.12
CA LYS A 157 -63.65 33.36 36.42
C LYS A 157 -64.91 33.93 35.78
N ASP A 158 -65.22 33.57 34.53
CA ASP A 158 -66.45 34.00 33.85
C ASP A 158 -67.71 33.47 34.54
N ALA A 159 -67.71 32.21 34.99
CA ALA A 159 -68.82 31.64 35.77
C ALA A 159 -69.02 32.38 37.11
N ASN A 160 -67.94 32.67 37.82
CA ASN A 160 -67.98 33.42 39.08
C ASN A 160 -68.49 34.86 38.90
N ILE A 161 -68.07 35.54 37.84
CA ILE A 161 -68.59 36.87 37.48
C ILE A 161 -70.10 36.80 37.23
N ALA A 162 -70.55 35.85 36.40
CA ALA A 162 -71.96 35.68 36.08
C ALA A 162 -72.80 35.41 37.35
N LEU A 163 -72.33 34.54 38.24
CA LEU A 163 -73.01 34.25 39.51
C LEU A 163 -73.13 35.49 40.40
N LEU A 164 -72.07 36.29 40.55
CA LEU A 164 -72.10 37.50 41.39
C LEU A 164 -72.98 38.59 40.78
N GLU A 165 -72.96 38.75 39.46
CA GLU A 165 -73.79 39.71 38.73
C GLU A 165 -75.29 39.37 38.86
N LEU A 166 -75.65 38.09 38.89
CA LEU A 166 -77.02 37.60 39.14
C LEU A 166 -77.44 37.71 40.63
N SER A 167 -76.51 37.52 41.56
CA SER A 167 -76.82 37.36 42.99
C SER A 167 -76.96 38.68 43.78
N SER A 168 -76.27 39.77 43.40
CA SER A 168 -76.46 41.07 44.08
C SER A 168 -75.94 42.28 43.30
N SER A 169 -76.71 42.76 42.32
CA SER A 169 -76.28 43.82 41.40
C SER A 169 -76.11 45.24 41.98
N LYS A 170 -76.47 45.50 43.25
CA LYS A 170 -76.47 46.86 43.85
C LYS A 170 -75.58 47.03 45.09
N LYS A 171 -74.92 45.98 45.59
CA LYS A 171 -74.04 46.08 46.75
C LYS A 171 -72.64 46.48 46.30
N LYS A 172 -72.10 47.58 46.86
CA LYS A 172 -70.75 48.09 46.56
C LYS A 172 -69.66 47.01 46.67
N LYS A 173 -69.73 46.18 47.72
CA LYS A 173 -68.80 45.06 47.95
C LYS A 173 -68.83 44.02 46.81
N THR A 174 -70.02 43.65 46.32
CA THR A 174 -70.17 42.73 45.18
C THR A 174 -69.60 43.33 43.90
N GLN A 175 -69.80 44.63 43.68
CA GLN A 175 -69.29 45.31 42.49
C GLN A 175 -67.76 45.41 42.49
N GLU A 176 -67.14 45.62 43.66
CA GLU A 176 -65.69 45.58 43.84
C GLU A 176 -65.11 44.19 43.57
N GLU A 177 -65.79 43.12 44.02
CA GLU A 177 -65.40 41.73 43.78
C GLU A 177 -65.50 41.34 42.30
N VAL A 178 -66.59 41.74 41.61
CA VAL A 178 -66.72 41.57 40.15
C VAL A 178 -65.62 42.31 39.41
N ALA A 179 -65.27 43.54 39.83
CA ALA A 179 -64.18 44.29 39.21
C ALA A 179 -62.82 43.62 39.44
N ALA A 180 -62.59 43.01 40.61
CA ALA A 180 -61.38 42.24 40.89
C ALA A 180 -61.29 40.99 39.99
N LEU A 181 -62.37 40.20 39.88
CA LEU A 181 -62.42 39.01 39.02
C LEU A 181 -62.21 39.35 37.55
N LYS A 182 -62.74 40.48 37.06
CA LYS A 182 -62.50 40.95 35.69
C LYS A 182 -61.01 41.23 35.43
N ARG A 183 -60.32 41.90 36.36
CA ARG A 183 -58.87 42.13 36.25
C ARG A 183 -58.06 40.83 36.27
N GLU A 184 -58.43 39.90 37.15
CA GLU A 184 -57.78 38.58 37.20
C GLU A 184 -57.98 37.80 35.90
N LYS A 185 -59.21 37.83 35.33
CA LYS A 185 -59.49 37.22 34.03
C LYS A 185 -58.66 37.85 32.91
N ASP A 186 -58.60 39.18 32.85
CA ASP A 186 -57.83 39.87 31.81
C ASP A 186 -56.34 39.49 31.88
N SER A 187 -55.79 39.31 33.09
CA SER A 187 -54.43 38.78 33.28
C SER A 187 -54.28 37.34 32.76
N LEU A 188 -55.23 36.44 33.04
CA LEU A 188 -55.22 35.07 32.50
C LEU A 188 -55.34 35.04 30.96
N VAL A 189 -56.15 35.92 30.38
CA VAL A 189 -56.28 36.06 28.92
C VAL A 189 -54.98 36.55 28.29
N GLN A 190 -54.28 37.49 28.93
CA GLN A 190 -52.95 37.91 28.49
C GLN A 190 -51.94 36.76 28.56
N GLN A 191 -51.96 35.98 29.64
CA GLN A 191 -51.09 34.79 29.77
C GLN A 191 -51.38 33.74 28.69
N LEU A 192 -52.66 33.51 28.35
CA LEU A 192 -53.05 32.59 27.28
C LEU A 192 -52.54 33.05 25.91
N LYS A 193 -52.65 34.35 25.60
CA LYS A 193 -52.10 34.93 24.37
C LYS A 193 -50.59 34.75 24.29
N GLN A 194 -49.88 35.04 25.38
CA GLN A 194 -48.43 34.85 25.44
C GLN A 194 -48.05 33.38 25.30
N GLN A 195 -48.77 32.46 25.94
CA GLN A 195 -48.54 31.02 25.81
C GLN A 195 -48.74 30.55 24.37
N THR A 196 -49.80 31.03 23.70
CA THR A 196 -50.10 30.65 22.31
C THR A 196 -48.98 31.13 21.37
N GLN A 197 -48.50 32.36 21.57
CA GLN A 197 -47.37 32.90 20.81
C GLN A 197 -46.07 32.11 21.07
N ASN A 198 -45.77 31.80 22.33
CA ASN A 198 -44.59 31.02 22.70
C ASN A 198 -44.63 29.61 22.12
N ARG A 199 -45.79 28.96 22.14
CA ARG A 199 -45.99 27.63 21.53
C ARG A 199 -45.67 27.68 20.04
N MET A 200 -46.21 28.65 19.32
CA MET A 200 -45.98 28.77 17.87
C MET A 200 -44.50 28.98 17.53
N LYS A 201 -43.78 29.79 18.32
CA LYS A 201 -42.34 30.01 18.17
C LYS A 201 -41.51 28.75 18.49
N LEU A 202 -41.84 28.05 19.57
CA LEU A 202 -41.14 26.81 19.91
C LEU A 202 -41.39 25.71 18.88
N MET A 203 -42.59 25.65 18.31
CA MET A 203 -42.88 24.68 17.26
C MET A 203 -42.10 25.00 15.98
N SER A 204 -41.90 26.27 15.60
CA SER A 204 -41.05 26.59 14.42
C SER A 204 -39.59 26.20 14.65
N ASP A 205 -39.03 26.50 15.83
CA ASP A 205 -37.61 26.31 16.12
C ASP A 205 -37.19 24.82 16.23
N ASN A 206 -38.15 23.89 16.39
CA ASN A 206 -37.87 22.45 16.53
C ASN A 206 -37.97 21.64 15.22
N TYR A 207 -38.50 22.20 14.11
CA TYR A 207 -38.61 21.49 12.81
C TYR A 207 -37.34 21.63 11.95
N ASP A 208 -36.51 22.65 12.16
CA ASP A 208 -35.26 22.85 11.40
C ASP A 208 -34.18 21.80 11.73
N ASP A 209 -34.26 21.13 12.88
CA ASP A 209 -33.30 20.09 13.31
C ASP A 209 -33.45 18.75 12.53
N ASP A 210 -34.63 18.47 11.96
CA ASP A 210 -34.95 17.19 11.29
C ASP A 210 -34.54 17.17 9.80
N HIS A 211 -34.33 18.32 9.16
CA HIS A 211 -34.01 18.39 7.72
C HIS A 211 -32.52 18.28 7.39
N LEU A 212 -31.64 18.25 8.38
CA LEU A 212 -30.19 18.19 8.15
C LEU A 212 -29.60 16.76 8.14
N LYS A 213 -30.39 15.70 8.38
CA LYS A 213 -29.84 14.36 8.69
C LYS A 213 -30.57 13.14 8.10
N VAL A 214 -31.25 13.26 6.96
CA VAL A 214 -31.58 12.06 6.14
C VAL A 214 -30.50 11.88 5.08
N ALA A 215 -29.28 11.61 5.52
CA ALA A 215 -28.23 11.02 4.69
C ALA A 215 -27.95 9.63 5.26
N THR A 216 -28.92 8.72 5.10
CA THR A 216 -28.67 7.29 5.26
C THR A 216 -27.80 6.81 4.11
N PRO A 217 -26.75 6.01 4.37
CA PRO A 217 -25.92 5.44 3.34
C PRO A 217 -26.67 4.25 2.71
N ASN A 218 -27.27 4.46 1.53
CA ASN A 218 -27.65 3.36 0.66
C ASN A 218 -26.77 3.39 -0.60
N PRO A 219 -26.11 2.29 -0.98
CA PRO A 219 -25.18 2.24 -2.09
C PRO A 219 -25.93 1.97 -3.40
N GLU A 220 -26.62 2.97 -3.95
CA GLU A 220 -26.98 2.99 -5.38
C GLU A 220 -26.83 4.41 -5.92
N PRO A 221 -26.35 4.61 -7.16
CA PRO A 221 -26.02 5.93 -7.67
C PRO A 221 -27.24 6.57 -8.35
N PRO A 222 -27.82 7.67 -7.83
CA PRO A 222 -28.64 8.52 -8.66
C PRO A 222 -27.79 9.67 -9.19
N ASN A 223 -27.97 9.92 -10.48
CA ASN A 223 -27.39 11.01 -11.27
C ASN A 223 -27.92 12.40 -10.82
N HIS A 224 -27.99 12.67 -9.52
CA HIS A 224 -28.35 13.96 -8.95
C HIS A 224 -27.08 14.74 -8.69
N LYS A 225 -26.90 15.83 -9.45
CA LYS A 225 -25.85 16.82 -9.15
C LYS A 225 -26.00 17.27 -7.69
N PRO A 226 -24.93 17.23 -6.89
CA PRO A 226 -24.98 17.61 -5.48
C PRO A 226 -25.46 19.06 -5.33
N SER A 227 -26.26 19.34 -4.29
CA SER A 227 -26.73 20.70 -4.00
C SER A 227 -25.53 21.65 -3.79
N PRO A 228 -25.62 22.94 -4.14
CA PRO A 228 -24.55 23.92 -3.86
C PRO A 228 -24.06 23.88 -2.41
N ASP A 229 -24.96 23.67 -1.45
CA ASP A 229 -24.62 23.59 -0.02
C ASP A 229 -23.84 22.31 0.32
N GLN A 230 -24.12 21.20 -0.38
CA GLN A 230 -23.36 19.95 -0.22
C GLN A 230 -21.95 20.11 -0.78
N ILE A 231 -21.82 20.69 -1.98
CA ILE A 231 -20.51 20.97 -2.61
C ILE A 231 -19.68 21.89 -1.71
N LEU A 232 -20.32 22.92 -1.13
CA LEU A 232 -19.68 23.85 -0.21
C LEU A 232 -19.16 23.15 1.06
N SER A 233 -19.95 22.26 1.66
CA SER A 233 -19.51 21.46 2.81
C SER A 233 -18.30 20.59 2.44
N THR A 234 -18.39 19.86 1.32
CA THR A 234 -17.29 18.99 0.85
C THR A 234 -16.02 19.78 0.55
N LEU A 235 -16.14 20.98 -0.03
CA LEU A 235 -15.01 21.88 -0.28
C LEU A 235 -14.32 22.32 1.01
N LEU A 236 -15.08 22.66 2.05
CA LEU A 236 -14.53 23.06 3.34
C LEU A 236 -13.79 21.89 4.01
N ASP A 237 -14.37 20.69 3.96
CA ASP A 237 -13.76 19.47 4.51
C ASP A 237 -12.46 19.12 3.76
N LEU A 238 -12.48 19.15 2.42
CA LEU A 238 -11.29 18.92 1.59
C LEU A 238 -10.20 19.96 1.86
N ASN A 239 -10.56 21.23 2.01
CA ASN A 239 -9.60 22.28 2.33
C ASN A 239 -8.97 22.05 3.72
N GLN A 240 -9.76 21.68 4.72
CA GLN A 240 -9.25 21.36 6.06
C GLN A 240 -8.33 20.13 6.05
N ASN A 241 -8.71 19.08 5.32
CA ASN A 241 -7.88 17.89 5.13
C ASN A 241 -6.57 18.21 4.42
N ARG A 242 -6.61 19.07 3.41
CA ARG A 242 -5.42 19.57 2.71
C ARG A 242 -4.48 20.31 3.66
N SER A 243 -4.98 21.18 4.53
CA SER A 243 -4.15 21.87 5.53
C SER A 243 -3.48 20.89 6.48
N LYS A 244 -4.20 19.87 6.96
CA LYS A 244 -3.63 18.80 7.79
C LYS A 244 -2.54 18.02 7.05
N LEU A 245 -2.79 17.67 5.78
CA LEU A 245 -1.84 16.95 4.95
C LEU A 245 -0.56 17.76 4.71
N LYS A 246 -0.68 19.08 4.47
CA LYS A 246 0.48 19.98 4.35
C LYS A 246 1.32 20.03 5.63
N LEU A 247 0.67 20.09 6.79
CA LEU A 247 1.35 20.05 8.09
C LEU A 247 2.08 18.72 8.29
N TYR A 248 1.44 17.61 7.93
CA TYR A 248 2.04 16.27 8.00
C TYR A 248 3.27 16.16 7.09
N ILE A 249 3.15 16.56 5.82
CA ILE A 249 4.26 16.62 4.87
C ILE A 249 5.40 17.51 5.41
N SER A 250 5.07 18.68 5.98
CA SER A 250 6.06 19.58 6.58
C SER A 250 6.82 18.89 7.71
N HIS A 251 6.12 18.16 8.58
CA HIS A 251 6.73 17.45 9.70
C HIS A 251 7.65 16.33 9.22
N LEU A 252 7.20 15.49 8.28
CA LEU A 252 8.03 14.45 7.67
C LEU A 252 9.29 15.05 7.03
N THR A 253 9.13 16.14 6.28
CA THR A 253 10.24 16.82 5.62
C THR A 253 11.25 17.37 6.63
N SER A 254 10.80 17.94 7.76
CA SER A 254 11.67 18.38 8.85
C SER A 254 12.45 17.22 9.47
N LEU A 255 11.78 16.09 9.76
CA LEU A 255 12.46 14.90 10.30
C LEU A 255 13.53 14.37 9.35
N CYS A 256 13.26 14.35 8.04
CA CYS A 256 14.26 14.01 7.03
C CYS A 256 15.46 14.97 7.07
N GLN A 257 15.22 16.28 7.11
CA GLN A 257 16.28 17.30 7.12
C GLN A 257 17.16 17.23 8.37
N GLU A 258 16.57 16.96 9.53
CA GLU A 258 17.31 16.79 10.80
C GLU A 258 18.21 15.55 10.78
N ARG A 259 17.80 14.50 10.06
CA ARG A 259 18.53 13.24 9.98
C ARG A 259 19.62 13.26 8.92
N ASP A 260 19.25 13.55 7.67
CA ASP A 260 20.15 13.71 6.54
C ASP A 260 19.48 14.60 5.45
N PRO A 261 20.01 15.81 5.22
CA PRO A 261 19.46 16.75 4.24
C PRO A 261 19.39 16.23 2.80
N ILE A 262 20.13 15.18 2.46
CA ILE A 262 20.22 14.65 1.09
C ILE A 262 19.04 13.73 0.76
N ILE A 263 18.33 13.19 1.76
CA ILE A 263 17.23 12.22 1.58
C ILE A 263 16.16 12.74 0.60
N LEU A 264 15.85 14.04 0.67
CA LEU A 264 14.82 14.69 -0.14
C LEU A 264 15.40 15.65 -1.19
N GLN A 265 16.70 15.58 -1.49
CA GLN A 265 17.37 16.52 -2.40
C GLN A 265 16.72 16.57 -3.80
N ASP A 266 16.25 15.43 -4.29
CA ASP A 266 15.60 15.31 -5.60
C ASP A 266 14.05 15.41 -5.54
N PHE A 267 13.48 15.65 -4.36
CA PHE A 267 12.04 15.69 -4.13
C PHE A 267 11.58 17.13 -3.88
N ALA A 268 11.02 17.75 -4.91
CA ALA A 268 10.40 19.07 -4.81
C ALA A 268 8.89 18.93 -4.54
N PRO A 269 8.32 19.71 -3.60
CA PRO A 269 6.89 19.71 -3.36
C PRO A 269 6.11 20.21 -4.59
N PRO A 270 4.89 19.68 -4.85
CA PRO A 270 4.08 20.12 -5.97
C PRO A 270 3.58 21.57 -5.77
N PRO A 271 3.19 22.28 -6.84
CA PRO A 271 2.70 23.67 -6.74
C PRO A 271 1.52 23.84 -5.77
N SER A 272 0.67 22.80 -5.66
CA SER A 272 -0.46 22.70 -4.74
C SER A 272 -0.06 22.80 -3.26
N TYR A 273 1.18 22.45 -2.91
CA TYR A 273 1.73 22.60 -1.56
C TYR A 273 1.84 24.06 -1.13
N HIS A 274 2.22 24.94 -2.06
CA HIS A 274 2.43 26.37 -1.78
C HIS A 274 1.16 27.22 -1.82
N ARG A 275 0.02 26.63 -2.22
CA ARG A 275 -1.25 27.35 -2.25
C ARG A 275 -1.63 27.79 -0.83
N SER A 276 -1.90 29.07 -0.62
CA SER A 276 -2.21 29.60 0.71
C SER A 276 -3.62 29.23 1.16
N ASP A 277 -3.76 28.80 2.42
CA ASP A 277 -5.06 28.58 3.08
C ASP A 277 -5.60 29.92 3.60
N SER A 278 -5.82 30.87 2.70
CA SER A 278 -6.19 32.24 3.05
C SER A 278 -7.62 32.33 3.58
N ALA A 279 -7.84 33.15 4.62
CA ALA A 279 -9.17 33.52 5.09
C ALA A 279 -10.03 34.17 3.99
N SER A 280 -9.40 34.78 2.99
CA SER A 280 -10.09 35.33 1.82
C SER A 280 -10.75 34.24 0.97
N TRP A 281 -10.18 33.03 0.90
CA TRP A 281 -10.77 31.91 0.15
C TRP A 281 -12.07 31.44 0.82
N HIS A 282 -12.10 31.35 2.16
CA HIS A 282 -13.31 31.01 2.90
C HIS A 282 -14.45 31.99 2.62
N SER A 283 -14.19 33.29 2.63
CA SER A 283 -15.23 34.29 2.29
C SER A 283 -15.64 34.22 0.82
N GLN A 284 -14.69 33.95 -0.08
CA GLN A 284 -14.93 33.88 -1.52
C GLN A 284 -15.78 32.66 -1.90
N VAL A 285 -15.55 31.51 -1.28
CA VAL A 285 -16.23 30.26 -1.62
C VAL A 285 -17.75 30.33 -1.33
N HIS A 286 -18.16 31.09 -0.30
CA HIS A 286 -19.57 31.35 -0.01
C HIS A 286 -20.27 32.28 -1.03
N SER A 287 -19.50 32.97 -1.88
CA SER A 287 -20.03 33.90 -2.90
C SER A 287 -19.98 33.32 -4.33
N MET A 288 -19.48 32.10 -4.49
CA MET A 288 -19.33 31.45 -5.80
C MET A 288 -20.66 30.95 -6.36
N THR A 289 -20.78 30.94 -7.69
CA THR A 289 -21.89 30.27 -8.37
C THR A 289 -21.74 28.75 -8.33
N HIS A 290 -22.81 28.01 -8.60
CA HIS A 290 -22.78 26.55 -8.60
C HIS A 290 -21.72 25.97 -9.57
N GLU A 291 -21.59 26.53 -10.78
CA GLU A 291 -20.57 26.10 -11.75
C GLU A 291 -19.14 26.41 -11.27
N GLN A 292 -18.95 27.53 -10.58
CA GLN A 292 -17.67 27.88 -9.96
C GLN A 292 -17.33 26.94 -8.79
N LEU A 293 -18.33 26.54 -7.99
CA LEU A 293 -18.17 25.57 -6.91
C LEU A 293 -17.81 24.18 -7.43
N GLU A 294 -18.45 23.72 -8.52
CA GLU A 294 -18.10 22.45 -9.18
C GLU A 294 -16.65 22.48 -9.71
N ALA A 295 -16.23 23.59 -10.33
CA ALA A 295 -14.87 23.74 -10.84
C ALA A 295 -13.81 23.82 -9.71
N GLU A 296 -14.11 24.54 -8.64
CA GLU A 296 -13.23 24.64 -7.46
C GLU A 296 -13.13 23.30 -6.73
N LEU A 297 -14.22 22.52 -6.67
CA LEU A 297 -14.22 21.17 -6.11
C LEU A 297 -13.27 20.26 -6.88
N ALA A 298 -13.41 20.21 -8.20
CA ALA A 298 -12.54 19.40 -9.06
C ALA A 298 -11.06 19.83 -8.97
N LEU A 299 -10.79 21.12 -8.75
CA LEU A 299 -9.44 21.62 -8.51
C LEU A 299 -8.91 21.13 -7.15
N CYS A 300 -9.67 21.30 -6.08
CA CYS A 300 -9.29 20.87 -4.73
C CYS A 300 -9.05 19.36 -4.64
N GLU A 301 -9.85 18.54 -5.33
CA GLU A 301 -9.65 17.09 -5.41
C GLU A 301 -8.34 16.73 -6.11
N ARG A 302 -8.03 17.39 -7.22
CA ARG A 302 -6.78 17.18 -7.97
C ARG A 302 -5.56 17.60 -7.16
N GLU A 303 -5.59 18.80 -6.58
CA GLU A 303 -4.51 19.30 -5.71
C GLU A 303 -4.33 18.42 -4.47
N GLY A 304 -5.42 17.90 -3.91
CA GLY A 304 -5.39 16.95 -2.79
C GLY A 304 -4.73 15.63 -3.18
N ALA A 305 -5.03 15.09 -4.36
CA ALA A 305 -4.40 13.88 -4.88
C ALA A 305 -2.89 14.06 -5.12
N GLU A 306 -2.47 15.18 -5.73
CA GLU A 306 -1.05 15.51 -5.90
C GLU A 306 -0.30 15.58 -4.56
N LEU A 307 -0.91 16.19 -3.55
CA LEU A 307 -0.32 16.28 -2.22
C LEU A 307 -0.24 14.93 -1.53
N GLN A 308 -1.24 14.08 -1.70
CA GLN A 308 -1.24 12.74 -1.14
C GLN A 308 -0.16 11.88 -1.78
N GLU A 309 0.00 11.98 -3.10
CA GLU A 309 1.06 11.29 -3.83
C GLU A 309 2.45 11.75 -3.37
N TYR A 310 2.64 13.06 -3.21
CA TYR A 310 3.90 13.59 -2.67
C TYR A 310 4.19 13.09 -1.24
N ALA A 311 3.18 13.08 -0.36
CA ALA A 311 3.33 12.54 1.00
C ALA A 311 3.76 11.05 0.98
N ASN A 312 3.16 10.26 0.09
CA ASN A 312 3.52 8.85 -0.07
C ASN A 312 4.96 8.68 -0.59
N GLN A 313 5.39 9.52 -1.52
CA GLN A 313 6.78 9.52 -2.02
C GLN A 313 7.79 9.85 -0.91
N VAL A 314 7.49 10.86 -0.07
CA VAL A 314 8.31 11.20 1.10
C VAL A 314 8.38 10.03 2.07
N LEU A 315 7.25 9.41 2.41
CA LEU A 315 7.21 8.23 3.28
C LEU A 315 8.01 7.05 2.72
N GLN A 316 7.94 6.82 1.40
CA GLN A 316 8.74 5.77 0.76
C GLN A 316 10.24 6.05 0.87
N GLN A 317 10.67 7.30 0.66
CA GLN A 317 12.08 7.67 0.86
C GLN A 317 12.54 7.48 2.30
N ILE A 318 11.67 7.79 3.27
CA ILE A 318 11.95 7.53 4.68
C ILE A 318 12.07 6.03 4.92
N ALA A 319 11.16 5.21 4.38
CA ALA A 319 11.22 3.76 4.52
C ALA A 319 12.53 3.17 3.99
N ASP A 320 12.99 3.66 2.85
CA ASP A 320 14.16 3.12 2.16
C ASP A 320 15.48 3.57 2.80
N ARG A 321 15.53 4.78 3.40
CA ARG A 321 16.77 5.40 3.87
C ARG A 321 16.88 5.59 5.38
N CYS A 322 15.76 5.77 6.08
CA CYS A 322 15.70 6.07 7.52
C CYS A 322 14.45 5.44 8.18
N PRO A 323 14.36 4.11 8.24
CA PRO A 323 13.17 3.42 8.76
C PRO A 323 12.91 3.70 10.26
N ASP A 324 13.92 4.15 11.01
CA ASP A 324 13.81 4.62 12.39
C ASP A 324 12.90 5.85 12.55
N ILE A 325 12.83 6.70 11.52
CA ILE A 325 11.92 7.85 11.50
C ILE A 325 10.46 7.37 11.36
N LEU A 326 10.20 6.31 10.59
CA LEU A 326 8.84 5.75 10.49
C LEU A 326 8.37 5.22 11.85
N GLU A 327 9.25 4.57 12.60
CA GLU A 327 8.92 4.08 13.95
C GLU A 327 8.56 5.24 14.90
N GLN A 328 9.28 6.37 14.83
CA GLN A 328 8.95 7.57 15.60
C GLN A 328 7.59 8.16 15.20
N VAL A 329 7.28 8.21 13.91
CA VAL A 329 5.99 8.72 13.40
C VAL A 329 4.85 7.80 13.82
N VAL A 330 5.02 6.49 13.75
CA VAL A 330 4.02 5.50 14.18
C VAL A 330 3.76 5.61 15.68
N ASN A 331 4.81 5.65 16.50
CA ASN A 331 4.67 5.80 17.95
C ASN A 331 3.96 7.11 18.34
N ALA A 332 4.29 8.23 17.66
CA ALA A 332 3.63 9.51 17.91
C ALA A 332 2.14 9.51 17.52
N LEU A 333 1.76 8.76 16.48
CA LEU A 333 0.36 8.58 16.07
C LEU A 333 -0.40 7.67 17.05
N GLU A 334 0.24 6.63 17.58
CA GLU A 334 -0.33 5.74 18.60
C GLU A 334 -0.53 6.45 19.95
N ASP A 335 0.40 7.32 20.35
CA ASP A 335 0.30 8.13 21.58
C ASP A 335 -0.74 9.26 21.49
N SER A 336 -1.14 9.65 20.27
CA SER A 336 -2.10 10.74 20.01
C SER A 336 -3.54 10.25 19.83
N SER A 337 -3.78 8.93 19.87
CA SER A 337 -5.06 8.30 19.51
C SER A 337 -5.86 7.76 20.71
#